data_AF-A0A835IEZ1-F1
#
_entry.id   AF-A0A835IEZ1-F1
#
_cell.length_a   1.000
_cell.length_b   1.000
_cell.length_c   1.000
_cell.angle_alpha   90.00
_cell.angle_beta   90.00
_cell.angle_gamma   90.00
#
_symmetry.space_group_name_H-M   'P 1'
#
loop_
_entity.id
_entity.type
_entity.pdbx_description
1 polymer ?
#
loop_
_entity_poly.entity_id
_entity_poly.type
_entity_poly.pdbx_seq_one_letter_code
_entity_poly.pdbx_strand_id
1 'polypeptide(L)'
;MGKAKKTPKFAVMKKLPSSKMLKKHKEEVINGKKKDLEKEKLPRNVPYVSSALFFNYNTALGPPYRVLVDTNFINFSIQNKLDLETAMRNCLYAICKPCITDCVMAELEKLGQNYRVALRVAKDPNLRDFPVLTKEPMLMTA
;
A
#
# COMPACT_ATOMS: atom_id res chain seq x y z
N MET A 1 43.90 -6.71 46.78
CA MET A 1 44.65 -6.06 45.68
C MET A 1 43.75 -5.03 44.99
N GLY A 2 43.92 -3.73 45.24
CA GLY A 2 43.09 -2.67 44.65
C GLY A 2 43.59 -2.28 43.26
N LYS A 3 42.71 -2.34 42.25
CA LYS A 3 43.05 -2.01 40.84
C LYS A 3 43.35 -0.51 40.69
N ALA A 4 44.37 -0.18 39.90
CA ALA A 4 44.78 1.19 39.63
C ALA A 4 43.67 2.01 38.94
N LYS A 5 43.43 3.22 39.44
CA LYS A 5 42.42 4.14 38.89
C LYS A 5 42.92 4.72 37.56
N LYS A 6 42.07 4.65 36.52
CA LYS A 6 42.35 5.22 35.20
C LYS A 6 42.46 6.74 35.30
N THR A 7 43.59 7.29 34.86
CA THR A 7 43.83 8.73 34.83
C THR A 7 43.04 9.40 33.70
N PRO A 8 42.52 10.62 33.92
CA PRO A 8 41.83 11.36 32.87
C PRO A 8 42.82 11.72 31.75
N LYS A 9 42.38 11.59 30.50
CA LYS A 9 43.18 11.97 29.33
C LYS A 9 43.20 13.51 29.22
N PHE A 10 44.37 14.09 29.02
CA PHE A 10 44.52 15.52 28.77
C PHE A 10 43.91 15.90 27.40
N ALA A 11 43.28 17.07 27.31
CA ALA A 11 42.68 17.65 26.10
C ALA A 11 41.57 16.79 25.42
N VAL A 12 40.68 16.18 26.20
CA VAL A 12 39.48 15.51 25.64
C VAL A 12 38.48 16.56 25.17
N MET A 13 38.35 16.71 23.86
CA MET A 13 37.32 17.56 23.24
C MET A 13 36.01 16.80 23.00
N LYS A 14 34.88 17.53 22.99
CA LYS A 14 33.57 17.02 22.59
C LYS A 14 33.64 16.58 21.12
N LYS A 15 33.20 15.37 20.80
CA LYS A 15 33.18 14.87 19.42
C LYS A 15 32.20 15.69 18.59
N LEU A 16 32.72 16.60 17.77
CA LEU A 16 31.96 17.36 16.78
C LEU A 16 32.01 16.63 15.43
N PRO A 17 30.93 16.69 14.64
CA PRO A 17 30.93 16.11 13.30
C PRO A 17 32.00 16.80 12.44
N SER A 18 32.91 16.01 11.89
CA SER A 18 33.98 16.47 11.00
C SER A 18 33.40 16.95 9.66
N SER A 19 34.02 17.98 9.07
CA SER A 19 33.72 18.43 7.71
C SER A 19 33.78 17.31 6.67
N LYS A 20 34.59 16.27 6.90
CA LYS A 20 34.66 15.07 6.04
C LYS A 20 33.41 14.20 6.12
N MET A 21 32.79 14.08 7.30
CA MET A 21 31.52 13.33 7.48
C MET A 21 30.36 14.06 6.82
N LEU A 22 30.31 15.39 6.96
CA LEU A 22 29.30 16.23 6.32
C LEU A 22 29.41 16.20 4.79
N LYS A 23 30.63 16.15 4.24
CA LYS A 23 30.86 16.01 2.80
C LYS A 23 30.43 14.64 2.28
N LYS A 24 30.74 13.55 2.97
CA LYS A 24 30.28 12.20 2.60
C LYS A 24 28.75 12.09 2.58
N HIS A 25 28.10 12.59 3.62
CA HIS A 25 26.64 12.56 3.69
C HIS A 25 25.99 13.44 2.60
N LYS A 26 26.62 14.58 2.27
CA LYS A 26 26.22 15.40 1.11
C LYS A 26 26.46 14.68 -0.21
N GLU A 27 27.59 14.00 -0.41
CA GLU A 27 27.88 13.23 -1.61
C GLU A 27 26.93 12.03 -1.77
N GLU A 28 26.55 11.36 -0.70
CA GLU A 28 25.59 10.24 -0.71
C GLU A 28 24.16 10.70 -0.99
N VAL A 29 23.75 11.86 -0.46
CA VAL A 29 22.41 12.43 -0.66
C VAL A 29 22.29 13.19 -2.00
N ILE A 30 23.38 13.80 -2.49
CA ILE A 30 23.40 14.68 -3.68
C ILE A 30 23.91 13.96 -4.95
N ASN A 31 24.55 12.78 -4.86
CA ASN A 31 24.88 11.97 -6.05
C ASN A 31 23.65 11.31 -6.71
N GLY A 32 22.67 12.11 -7.10
CA GLY A 32 21.71 11.76 -8.15
C GLY A 32 22.41 11.41 -9.47
N LYS A 33 23.64 11.91 -9.70
CA LYS A 33 24.40 11.69 -10.94
C LYS A 33 24.85 10.24 -11.17
N LYS A 34 24.96 9.40 -10.14
CA LYS A 34 25.17 7.94 -10.33
C LYS A 34 23.89 7.24 -10.80
N LYS A 35 22.72 7.74 -10.39
CA LYS A 35 21.43 7.21 -10.85
C LYS A 35 21.19 7.52 -12.32
N ASP A 36 21.72 8.64 -12.82
CA ASP A 36 21.51 9.04 -14.23
C ASP A 36 22.35 8.21 -15.22
N LEU A 37 23.56 7.77 -14.83
CA LEU A 37 24.39 6.84 -15.62
C LEU A 37 23.84 5.39 -15.64
N GLU A 38 23.12 4.97 -14.59
CA GLU A 38 22.41 3.69 -14.60
C GLU A 38 21.11 3.75 -15.39
N LYS A 39 20.42 4.90 -15.44
CA LYS A 39 19.20 5.07 -16.24
C LYS A 39 19.41 4.89 -17.74
N GLU A 40 20.57 5.28 -18.28
CA GLU A 40 20.89 5.05 -19.69
C GLU A 40 21.12 3.58 -20.05
N LYS A 41 21.42 2.72 -19.06
CA LYS A 41 21.59 1.27 -19.25
C LYS A 41 20.32 0.47 -18.96
N LEU A 42 19.23 1.13 -18.53
CA LEU A 42 17.98 0.44 -18.28
C LEU A 42 17.36 0.02 -19.63
N PRO A 43 16.96 -1.26 -19.78
CA PRO A 43 16.21 -1.66 -20.96
C PRO A 43 14.94 -0.83 -21.06
N ARG A 44 14.57 -0.45 -22.29
CA ARG A 44 13.35 0.31 -22.56
C ARG A 44 12.15 -0.48 -22.02
N ASN A 45 11.59 -0.04 -20.89
CA ASN A 45 10.41 -0.66 -20.31
C ASN A 45 9.17 -0.18 -21.08
N VAL A 46 8.88 -0.84 -22.19
CA VAL A 46 7.61 -0.65 -22.91
C VAL A 46 6.59 -1.58 -22.26
N PRO A 47 5.49 -1.05 -21.69
CA PRO A 47 4.45 -1.89 -21.10
C PRO A 47 3.83 -2.75 -22.21
N TYR A 48 3.84 -4.07 -22.00
CA TYR A 48 3.18 -5.01 -22.89
C TYR A 48 1.66 -4.96 -22.64
N VAL A 49 0.87 -4.91 -23.72
CA VAL A 49 -0.59 -5.01 -23.63
C VAL A 49 -0.99 -6.44 -23.33
N SER A 50 -1.94 -6.63 -22.41
CA SER A 50 -2.41 -7.98 -22.05
C SER A 50 -2.99 -8.70 -23.28
N SER A 51 -2.67 -9.98 -23.45
CA SER A 51 -3.21 -10.82 -24.53
C SER A 51 -4.72 -11.05 -24.42
N ALA A 52 -5.32 -10.73 -23.26
CA ALA A 52 -6.76 -10.80 -23.04
C ALA A 52 -7.54 -9.61 -23.64
N LEU A 53 -6.85 -8.56 -24.11
CA LEU A 53 -7.47 -7.38 -24.70
C LEU A 53 -7.51 -7.50 -26.22
N PHE A 54 -8.71 -7.67 -26.77
CA PHE A 54 -8.98 -7.47 -28.19
C PHE A 54 -9.33 -6.00 -28.42
N PHE A 55 -8.36 -5.20 -28.86
CA PHE A 55 -8.44 -3.73 -28.83
C PHE A 55 -8.75 -3.22 -27.41
N ASN A 56 -9.97 -2.75 -27.18
CA ASN A 56 -10.47 -2.29 -25.88
C ASN A 56 -11.40 -3.29 -25.20
N TYR A 57 -11.72 -4.41 -25.85
CA TYR A 57 -12.60 -5.44 -25.31
C TYR A 57 -11.80 -6.49 -24.55
N ASN A 58 -12.12 -6.70 -23.28
CA ASN A 58 -11.47 -7.71 -22.45
C ASN A 58 -12.24 -9.03 -22.53
N THR A 59 -11.69 -10.01 -23.25
CA THR A 59 -12.32 -11.34 -23.42
C THR A 59 -12.24 -12.21 -22.15
N ALA A 60 -11.42 -11.83 -21.16
CA ALA A 60 -11.28 -12.57 -19.91
C ALA A 60 -12.37 -12.26 -18.88
N LEU A 61 -13.21 -11.25 -19.13
CA LEU A 61 -14.34 -10.90 -18.26
C LEU A 61 -15.51 -11.83 -18.56
N GLY A 62 -15.60 -12.94 -17.82
CA GLY A 62 -16.74 -13.86 -17.85
C GLY A 62 -17.26 -14.18 -16.44
N PRO A 63 -18.48 -14.72 -16.33
CA PRO A 63 -19.00 -15.21 -15.06
C PRO A 63 -18.16 -16.37 -14.50
N PRO A 64 -17.88 -16.44 -13.19
CA PRO A 64 -18.29 -15.52 -12.15
C PRO A 64 -17.45 -14.23 -12.11
N TYR A 65 -18.12 -13.08 -12.16
CA TYR A 65 -17.44 -11.78 -12.11
C TYR A 65 -16.84 -11.56 -10.71
N ARG A 66 -15.61 -11.07 -10.68
CA ARG A 66 -14.95 -10.62 -9.45
C ARG A 66 -14.93 -9.11 -9.48
N VAL A 67 -15.63 -8.48 -8.54
CA VAL A 67 -15.80 -7.03 -8.49
C VAL A 67 -15.04 -6.52 -7.28
N LEU A 68 -14.06 -5.65 -7.50
CA LEU A 68 -13.36 -4.96 -6.41
C LEU A 68 -14.27 -3.85 -5.87
N VAL A 69 -14.35 -3.77 -4.54
CA VAL A 69 -15.24 -2.84 -3.85
C VAL A 69 -14.44 -1.83 -3.03
N ASP A 70 -14.76 -0.55 -3.20
CA ASP A 70 -14.16 0.57 -2.47
C ASP A 70 -14.98 1.01 -1.26
N THR A 71 -14.36 1.77 -0.36
CA THR A 71 -14.99 2.34 0.85
C THR A 71 -16.20 3.21 0.53
N ASN A 72 -16.10 4.02 -0.52
CA ASN A 72 -17.19 4.89 -0.94
C ASN A 72 -18.42 4.09 -1.44
N PHE A 73 -18.17 2.99 -2.16
CA PHE A 73 -19.25 2.13 -2.64
C PHE A 73 -20.00 1.47 -1.49
N ILE A 74 -19.28 1.03 -0.45
CA ILE A 74 -19.87 0.47 0.78
C ILE A 74 -20.72 1.52 1.49
N ASN A 75 -20.22 2.75 1.61
CA ASN A 75 -20.95 3.85 2.24
C ASN A 75 -22.27 4.17 1.51
N PHE A 76 -22.23 4.25 0.18
CA PHE A 76 -23.45 4.47 -0.61
C PHE A 76 -24.41 3.29 -0.57
N SER A 77 -23.90 2.06 -0.52
CA SER A 77 -24.74 0.87 -0.42
C SER A 77 -25.52 0.84 0.89
N ILE A 78 -24.88 1.27 2.00
CA ILE A 78 -25.54 1.35 3.32
C ILE A 78 -26.58 2.46 3.37
N GLN A 79 -26.27 3.63 2.81
CA GLN A 79 -27.23 4.75 2.73
C GLN A 79 -28.50 4.35 1.96
N ASN A 80 -28.33 3.62 0.86
CA ASN A 80 -29.43 3.14 0.02
C ASN A 80 -30.05 1.81 0.49
N LYS A 81 -29.54 1.22 1.57
CA LYS A 81 -29.98 -0.09 2.11
C LYS A 81 -29.91 -1.21 1.07
N LEU A 82 -28.87 -1.19 0.24
CA LEU A 82 -28.62 -2.21 -0.78
C LEU A 82 -27.68 -3.28 -0.22
N ASP A 83 -28.06 -4.53 -0.45
CA ASP A 83 -27.17 -5.67 -0.24
C ASP A 83 -26.23 -5.83 -1.44
N LEU A 84 -24.92 -5.88 -1.18
CA LEU A 84 -23.86 -5.81 -2.19
C LEU A 84 -23.94 -6.99 -3.18
N GLU A 85 -24.12 -8.21 -2.69
CA GLU A 85 -24.14 -9.40 -3.56
C GLU A 85 -25.40 -9.40 -4.45
N THR A 86 -26.56 -9.17 -3.85
CA THR A 86 -27.84 -9.17 -4.55
C THR A 86 -27.92 -8.04 -5.57
N ALA A 87 -27.50 -6.82 -5.20
CA ALA A 87 -27.50 -5.68 -6.11
C ALA A 87 -26.57 -5.89 -7.31
N MET A 88 -25.36 -6.41 -7.09
CA MET A 88 -24.43 -6.71 -8.18
C MET A 88 -24.94 -7.81 -9.11
N ARG A 89 -25.59 -8.84 -8.56
CA ARG A 89 -26.21 -9.91 -9.35
C ARG A 89 -27.33 -9.39 -10.23
N ASN A 90 -28.17 -8.49 -9.71
CA ASN A 90 -29.28 -7.89 -10.46
C ASN A 90 -28.80 -6.90 -11.53
N CYS A 91 -27.66 -6.24 -11.31
CA CYS A 91 -27.09 -5.30 -12.28
C CYS A 91 -26.45 -6.01 -13.50
N LEU A 92 -25.68 -7.09 -13.25
CA LEU A 92 -24.93 -7.80 -14.28
C LEU A 92 -25.63 -9.06 -14.80
N TYR A 93 -26.77 -9.43 -14.21
CA TYR A 93 -27.51 -10.67 -14.50
C TYR A 93 -26.64 -11.94 -14.46
N ALA A 94 -25.62 -11.94 -13.63
CA ALA A 94 -24.62 -13.01 -13.53
C ALA A 94 -24.20 -13.22 -12.07
N ILE A 95 -23.52 -14.35 -11.80
CA ILE A 95 -22.94 -14.62 -10.48
C ILE A 95 -21.77 -13.66 -10.27
N CYS A 96 -21.90 -12.79 -9.26
CA CYS A 96 -20.88 -11.82 -8.89
C CYS A 96 -20.31 -12.18 -7.51
N LYS A 97 -18.99 -12.05 -7.37
CA LYS A 97 -18.26 -12.21 -6.11
C LYS A 97 -17.62 -10.88 -5.76
N PRO A 98 -18.18 -10.11 -4.82
CA PRO A 98 -17.54 -8.89 -4.35
C PRO A 98 -16.25 -9.25 -3.59
N CYS A 99 -15.20 -8.50 -3.85
CA CYS A 99 -13.88 -8.67 -3.26
C CYS A 99 -13.47 -7.36 -2.58
N ILE A 100 -13.06 -7.46 -1.32
CA ILE A 100 -12.54 -6.33 -0.55
C ILE A 100 -11.04 -6.52 -0.40
N THR A 101 -10.30 -5.43 -0.53
CA THR A 101 -8.85 -5.40 -0.35
C THR A 101 -8.48 -4.88 1.03
N ASP A 102 -7.36 -5.33 1.57
CA ASP A 102 -6.88 -4.92 2.90
C ASP A 102 -6.74 -3.39 3.07
N CYS A 103 -6.38 -2.67 2.00
CA CYS A 103 -6.30 -1.21 2.02
C CYS A 103 -7.67 -0.56 2.29
N VAL A 104 -8.74 -1.07 1.67
CA VAL A 104 -10.12 -0.60 1.85
C VAL A 104 -10.59 -0.91 3.26
N MET A 105 -10.22 -2.08 3.80
CA MET A 105 -10.50 -2.42 5.20
C MET A 105 -9.78 -1.46 6.17
N ALA A 106 -8.52 -1.14 5.91
CA ALA A 106 -7.76 -0.19 6.71
C ALA A 106 -8.31 1.26 6.62
N GLU A 107 -8.82 1.67 5.46
CA GLU A 107 -9.51 2.96 5.30
C GLU A 107 -10.80 3.02 6.14
N LEU A 108 -11.60 1.96 6.14
CA LEU A 108 -12.81 1.89 6.97
C LEU A 108 -12.50 1.94 8.47
N GLU A 109 -11.40 1.32 8.90
CA GLU A 109 -10.95 1.37 10.30
C GLU A 109 -10.51 2.78 10.71
N LYS A 110 -9.87 3.54 9.80
CA LYS A 110 -9.45 4.93 10.03
C LYS A 110 -10.63 5.90 10.13
N LEU A 111 -11.72 5.66 9.40
CA LEU A 111 -12.91 6.51 9.42
C LEU A 111 -13.68 6.45 10.76
N GLY A 112 -13.33 5.51 11.66
CA GLY A 112 -13.72 5.55 13.08
C GLY A 112 -15.13 5.02 13.38
N GLN A 113 -15.70 5.48 14.50
CA GLN A 113 -16.93 4.89 15.07
C GLN A 113 -18.19 5.07 14.22
N ASN A 114 -18.23 6.11 13.39
CA ASN A 114 -19.38 6.42 12.53
C ASN A 114 -19.62 5.35 11.47
N TYR A 115 -18.59 4.57 11.11
CA TYR A 115 -18.64 3.54 10.06
C TYR A 115 -18.61 2.11 10.62
N ARG A 116 -18.98 1.93 11.90
CA ARG A 116 -19.07 0.59 12.52
C ARG A 116 -19.98 -0.38 11.79
N VAL A 117 -21.07 0.13 11.21
CA VAL A 117 -21.99 -0.69 10.39
C VAL A 117 -21.29 -1.16 9.12
N ALA A 118 -20.58 -0.25 8.44
CA ALA A 118 -19.81 -0.58 7.23
C ALA A 118 -18.71 -1.60 7.51
N LEU A 119 -18.03 -1.47 8.65
CA LEU A 119 -16.99 -2.40 9.06
C LEU A 119 -17.54 -3.81 9.38
N ARG A 120 -18.80 -3.91 9.82
CA ARG A 120 -19.46 -5.21 10.04
C ARG A 120 -19.84 -5.86 8.72
N VAL A 121 -20.41 -5.08 7.80
CA VAL A 121 -20.77 -5.54 6.45
C VAL A 121 -19.52 -5.96 5.66
N ALA A 122 -18.43 -5.19 5.76
CA ALA A 122 -17.16 -5.52 5.11
C ALA A 122 -16.50 -6.81 5.64
N LYS A 123 -16.84 -7.24 6.87
CA LYS A 123 -16.32 -8.47 7.49
C LYS A 123 -17.21 -9.69 7.24
N ASP A 124 -18.25 -9.57 6.42
CA ASP A 124 -19.11 -10.71 6.12
C ASP A 124 -18.36 -11.79 5.33
N PRO A 125 -18.46 -13.07 5.71
CA PRO A 125 -17.68 -14.17 5.13
C PRO A 125 -18.01 -14.45 3.65
N ASN A 126 -19.10 -13.88 3.15
CA ASN A 126 -19.49 -13.96 1.74
C ASN A 126 -18.60 -13.06 0.85
N LEU A 127 -17.96 -12.05 1.45
CA LEU A 127 -16.96 -11.22 0.78
C LEU A 127 -15.61 -11.93 0.83
N ARG A 128 -14.94 -12.02 -0.32
CA ARG A 128 -13.58 -12.57 -0.36
C ARG A 128 -12.58 -11.44 -0.14
N ASP A 129 -11.82 -11.56 0.93
CA ASP A 129 -10.66 -10.70 1.17
C ASP A 129 -9.53 -11.08 0.21
N PHE A 130 -9.02 -10.08 -0.51
CA PHE A 130 -7.85 -10.23 -1.37
C PHE A 130 -6.64 -9.60 -0.68
N PRO A 131 -5.61 -10.39 -0.31
CA PRO A 131 -4.44 -9.86 0.34
C PRO A 131 -3.66 -9.00 -0.66
N VAL A 132 -3.46 -7.72 -0.35
CA VAL A 132 -2.67 -6.82 -1.21
C VAL A 132 -1.30 -6.60 -0.56
N LEU A 133 -0.23 -6.95 -1.27
CA LEU A 133 1.17 -6.84 -0.80
C LEU A 133 1.76 -5.41 -0.93
N THR A 134 0.93 -4.36 -0.84
CA THR A 134 1.41 -2.98 -0.85
C THR A 134 1.85 -2.56 0.55
N LYS A 135 3.06 -2.00 0.68
CA LYS A 135 3.76 -1.69 1.94
C LYS A 135 3.11 -0.61 2.82
N GLU A 136 1.96 -0.05 2.46
CA GLU A 136 1.37 1.11 3.13
C GLU A 136 -0.09 0.89 3.52
N PRO A 137 -0.32 0.02 4.51
CA PRO A 137 -1.13 0.49 5.65
C PRO A 137 -0.44 0.30 7.01
N MET A 138 0.70 -0.39 7.08
CA MET A 138 1.38 -0.71 8.35
C MET A 138 2.13 0.46 9.02
N LEU A 139 2.29 1.62 8.37
CA LEU A 139 3.01 2.75 8.96
C LEU A 139 2.16 3.64 9.89
N MET A 140 0.92 3.26 10.22
CA MET A 140 0.08 4.01 11.18
C MET A 140 -0.12 3.34 12.55
N THR A 141 0.65 2.30 12.85
CA THR A 141 0.75 1.75 14.21
C THR A 141 2.21 1.68 14.65
N ALA A 142 2.78 2.83 15.00
CA ALA A 142 3.98 2.96 15.82
C ALA A 142 3.97 4.33 16.53
#